data_AF-A0A358SIK9-F1
#
_entry.id   AF-A0A358SIK9-F1
#
_cell.length_a   1.000
_cell.length_b   1.000
_cell.length_c   1.000
_cell.angle_alpha   90.00
_cell.angle_beta   90.00
_cell.angle_gamma   90.00
#
_symmetry.space_group_name_H-M   'P 1'
#
loop_
_entity.id
_entity.type
_entity.pdbx_description
1 polymer ?
#
loop_
_entity_poly.entity_id
_entity_poly.type
_entity_poly.pdbx_seq_one_letter_code
_entity_poly.pdbx_strand_id
1 'polypeptide(L)'
;MVTPADRRERERTEHALQTLTEWGKDPNIDGGENIAFSLSRQGAPGDAFLVTGDCTPFTASGARGTLHGQPAGDTGAPIAFIDDFGGVTPSIDQVPCTFAFDLNTGEVSLHGSFPGPPSALHFGVEFLTSFQGNDGKNMLFYSGTSSDHAGYIIAVQLVAAS
;
A
#
# COMPACT_ATOMS: atom_id res chain seq x y z
N MET A 1 9.33 -3.92 -27.62
CA MET A 1 9.20 -2.52 -28.09
C MET A 1 8.21 -1.86 -27.14
N VAL A 2 8.59 -0.82 -26.40
CA VAL A 2 7.70 -0.15 -25.42
C VAL A 2 6.71 0.72 -26.19
N THR A 3 5.42 0.58 -25.92
CA THR A 3 4.40 1.39 -26.61
C THR A 3 4.35 2.82 -26.04
N PRO A 4 3.80 3.80 -26.78
CA PRO A 4 3.55 5.13 -26.22
C PRO A 4 2.62 5.13 -25.00
N ALA A 5 1.70 4.16 -24.90
CA ALA A 5 0.82 4.01 -23.75
C ALA A 5 1.60 3.55 -22.52
N ASP A 6 2.40 2.49 -22.65
CA ASP A 6 3.27 1.97 -21.58
C ASP A 6 4.21 3.06 -21.03
N ARG A 7 4.73 3.92 -21.92
CA ARG A 7 5.58 5.04 -21.51
C ARG A 7 4.83 6.05 -20.65
N ARG A 8 3.60 6.40 -21.05
CA ARG A 8 2.76 7.36 -20.32
C ARG A 8 2.35 6.79 -18.96
N GLU A 9 2.00 5.51 -18.89
CA GLU A 9 1.66 4.84 -17.63
C GLU A 9 2.85 4.82 -16.67
N ARG A 10 4.04 4.53 -17.19
CA ARG A 10 5.28 4.63 -16.41
C ARG A 10 5.54 6.04 -15.91
N GLU A 11 5.50 7.06 -16.78
CA GLU A 11 5.73 8.45 -16.37
C GLU A 11 4.74 8.92 -15.28
N ARG A 12 3.46 8.53 -15.39
CA ARG A 12 2.45 8.81 -14.37
C ARG A 12 2.76 8.13 -13.04
N THR A 13 3.21 6.88 -13.09
CA THR A 13 3.62 6.12 -11.90
C THR A 13 4.84 6.76 -11.24
N GLU A 14 5.87 7.11 -12.00
CA GLU A 14 7.08 7.78 -11.47
C GLU A 14 6.73 9.13 -10.82
N HIS A 15 5.83 9.91 -11.42
CA HIS A 15 5.35 11.16 -10.83
C HIS A 15 4.55 10.94 -9.54
N ALA A 16 3.74 9.89 -9.50
CA ALA A 16 2.98 9.52 -8.30
C ALA A 16 3.93 9.12 -7.14
N LEU A 17 4.93 8.27 -7.41
CA LEU A 17 5.94 7.87 -6.43
C LEU A 17 6.78 9.07 -5.94
N GLN A 18 7.09 10.01 -6.82
CA GLN A 18 7.74 11.27 -6.46
C GLN A 18 6.86 12.12 -5.53
N THR A 19 5.55 12.21 -5.79
CA THR A 19 4.61 12.92 -4.90
C THR A 19 4.61 12.32 -3.50
N LEU A 20 4.53 10.98 -3.40
CA LEU A 20 4.59 10.28 -2.10
C LEU A 20 5.91 10.54 -1.37
N THR A 21 7.02 10.64 -2.10
CA THR A 21 8.34 10.94 -1.55
C THR A 21 8.39 12.34 -0.94
N GLU A 22 7.86 13.33 -1.66
CA GLU A 22 7.83 14.72 -1.20
C GLU A 22 7.01 14.85 0.08
N TRP A 23 5.87 14.15 0.13
CA TRP A 23 5.03 14.06 1.31
C TRP A 23 5.73 13.37 2.49
N GLY A 24 6.33 12.20 2.28
CA GLY A 24 7.03 11.48 3.34
C GLY A 24 8.24 12.24 3.90
N LYS A 25 8.81 13.17 3.15
CA LYS A 25 9.93 14.02 3.59
C LYS A 25 9.51 15.23 4.43
N ASP A 26 8.24 15.61 4.45
CA ASP A 26 7.79 16.80 5.18
C ASP A 26 7.35 16.44 6.62
N PRO A 27 8.16 16.76 7.64
CA PRO A 27 7.81 16.48 9.03
C PRO A 27 6.78 17.47 9.62
N ASN A 28 6.40 18.52 8.88
CA ASN A 28 5.51 19.58 9.39
C ASN A 28 4.03 19.37 9.05
N ILE A 29 3.71 18.29 8.33
CA ILE A 29 2.35 17.85 8.13
C ILE A 29 2.01 16.99 9.38
N ASP A 30 0.86 17.30 9.99
CA ASP A 30 0.17 16.65 11.12
C ASP A 30 0.99 15.87 12.19
N GLY A 31 2.00 16.49 12.81
CA GLY A 31 2.64 15.93 14.01
C GLY A 31 3.39 14.60 13.81
N GLY A 32 3.55 14.17 12.55
CA GLY A 32 4.20 12.93 12.15
C GLY A 32 3.31 12.03 11.29
N GLU A 33 1.99 11.98 11.50
CA GLU A 33 1.07 11.06 10.81
C GLU A 33 0.61 11.62 9.45
N ASN A 34 1.34 11.31 8.38
CA ASN A 34 1.18 12.03 7.11
C ASN A 34 0.61 11.22 5.96
N ILE A 35 0.61 9.89 6.09
CA ILE A 35 0.28 9.00 4.97
C ILE A 35 -0.41 7.74 5.50
N ALA A 36 -1.74 7.69 5.42
CA ALA A 36 -2.49 6.47 5.68
C ALA A 36 -2.62 5.62 4.41
N PHE A 37 -2.81 4.31 4.56
CA PHE A 37 -3.05 3.42 3.44
C PHE A 37 -4.13 2.38 3.71
N SER A 38 -4.73 1.93 2.63
CA SER A 38 -5.48 0.69 2.57
C SER A 38 -5.04 -0.11 1.34
N LEU A 39 -4.96 -1.43 1.50
CA LEU A 39 -4.52 -2.35 0.47
C LEU A 39 -5.50 -3.52 0.41
N SER A 40 -6.12 -3.70 -0.74
CA SER A 40 -7.02 -4.82 -1.00
C SER A 40 -6.29 -5.86 -1.85
N ARG A 41 -6.29 -7.11 -1.38
CA ARG A 41 -5.91 -8.29 -2.18
C ARG A 41 -7.18 -9.00 -2.63
N GLN A 42 -7.27 -9.29 -3.92
CA GLN A 42 -8.36 -10.06 -4.53
C GLN A 42 -7.80 -11.09 -5.50
N GLY A 43 -8.15 -12.36 -5.34
CA GLY A 43 -7.77 -13.41 -6.29
C GLY A 43 -7.45 -14.75 -5.65
N ALA A 44 -7.56 -15.81 -6.45
CA ALA A 44 -7.22 -17.17 -6.07
C ALA A 44 -5.76 -17.51 -6.45
N PRO A 45 -5.09 -18.41 -5.70
CA PRO A 45 -5.58 -19.10 -4.50
C PRO A 45 -5.56 -18.22 -3.23
N GLY A 46 -6.39 -18.57 -2.25
CA GLY A 46 -6.43 -17.92 -0.92
C GLY A 46 -7.51 -16.85 -0.77
N ASP A 47 -7.76 -16.46 0.48
CA ASP A 47 -8.83 -15.54 0.83
C ASP A 47 -8.52 -14.08 0.43
N ALA A 48 -9.58 -13.33 0.18
CA ALA A 48 -9.48 -11.89 0.01
C ALA A 48 -9.20 -11.24 1.37
N PHE A 49 -8.45 -10.14 1.35
CA PHE A 49 -8.25 -9.35 2.56
C PHE A 49 -8.09 -7.86 2.26
N LEU A 50 -8.39 -7.07 3.27
CA LEU A 50 -8.13 -5.64 3.33
C LEU A 50 -7.10 -5.37 4.42
N VAL A 51 -5.98 -4.76 4.06
CA VAL A 51 -5.02 -4.20 5.02
C VAL A 51 -5.30 -2.73 5.19
N THR A 52 -5.23 -2.24 6.41
CA THR A 52 -5.23 -0.80 6.72
C THR A 52 -4.08 -0.48 7.66
N GLY A 53 -3.49 0.70 7.52
CA GLY A 53 -2.47 1.18 8.45
C GLY A 53 -2.02 2.60 8.13
N ASP A 54 -1.09 3.09 8.94
CA ASP A 54 -0.41 4.36 8.72
C ASP A 54 1.06 4.12 8.32
N CYS A 55 1.60 4.95 7.42
CA CYS A 55 2.92 4.78 6.78
C CYS A 55 4.02 5.67 7.36
N THR A 56 3.82 6.14 8.58
CA THR A 56 4.84 6.90 9.31
C THR A 56 5.64 5.91 10.15
N PRO A 57 6.98 5.80 10.03
CA PRO A 57 7.92 6.75 9.44
C PRO A 57 8.34 6.48 7.98
N PHE A 58 8.78 7.55 7.31
CA PHE A 58 9.47 7.50 6.03
C PHE A 58 10.99 7.35 6.19
N THR A 59 11.59 6.41 5.45
CA THR A 59 13.04 6.21 5.42
C THR A 59 13.60 6.71 4.09
N ALA A 60 14.34 7.81 4.11
CA ALA A 60 15.02 8.32 2.91
C ALA A 60 16.10 7.33 2.43
N SER A 61 16.04 6.95 1.16
CA SER A 61 17.03 6.07 0.52
C SER A 61 16.98 6.25 -1.00
N GLY A 62 18.12 6.11 -1.68
CA GLY A 62 18.17 6.31 -3.14
C GLY A 62 17.70 7.71 -3.57
N ALA A 63 16.92 7.77 -4.65
CA ALA A 63 16.34 9.03 -5.13
C ALA A 63 15.10 9.44 -4.34
N ARG A 64 14.35 8.43 -3.85
CA ARG A 64 13.06 8.60 -3.20
C ARG A 64 13.12 8.16 -1.75
N GLY A 65 12.90 6.88 -1.48
CA GLY A 65 12.90 6.29 -0.14
C GLY A 65 11.89 5.16 -0.01
N THR A 66 11.57 4.81 1.23
CA THR A 66 10.61 3.76 1.57
C THR A 66 9.61 4.26 2.60
N LEU A 67 8.33 4.02 2.36
CA LEU A 67 7.27 4.17 3.34
C LEU A 67 7.14 2.87 4.14
N HIS A 68 7.10 2.95 5.46
CA HIS A 68 6.93 1.79 6.33
C HIS A 68 5.64 1.92 7.11
N GLY A 69 4.89 0.82 7.21
CA GLY A 69 3.79 0.74 8.16
C GLY A 69 4.28 1.00 9.58
N GLN A 70 3.45 1.64 10.41
CA GLN A 70 3.73 1.86 11.83
C GLN A 70 4.19 0.56 12.52
N PRO A 71 5.16 0.63 13.44
CA PRO A 71 5.64 -0.55 14.16
C PRO A 71 4.54 -1.29 14.92
N ALA A 72 4.69 -2.60 15.05
CA ALA A 72 3.74 -3.41 15.80
C ALA A 72 3.62 -2.93 17.26
N GLY A 73 2.38 -2.70 17.71
CA GLY A 73 2.09 -2.20 19.05
C GLY A 73 1.79 -0.70 19.12
N ASP A 74 2.11 0.05 18.07
CA ASP A 74 1.77 1.47 17.95
C ASP A 74 0.38 1.66 17.32
N THR A 75 -0.24 2.81 17.59
CA THR A 75 -1.48 3.21 16.91
C THR A 75 -1.21 3.34 15.42
N GLY A 76 -2.07 2.75 14.59
CA GLY A 76 -1.91 2.74 13.13
C GLY A 76 -1.05 1.58 12.60
N ALA A 77 -0.56 0.68 13.46
CA ALA A 77 0.12 -0.55 13.03
C ALA A 77 -0.75 -1.34 12.04
N PRO A 78 -0.19 -1.83 10.92
CA PRO A 78 -1.00 -2.49 9.89
C PRO A 78 -1.70 -3.77 10.36
N ILE A 79 -2.99 -3.87 10.04
CA ILE A 79 -3.82 -5.05 10.30
C ILE A 79 -4.47 -5.49 8.99
N ALA A 80 -4.38 -6.78 8.68
CA ALA A 80 -5.14 -7.42 7.62
C ALA A 80 -6.45 -7.98 8.18
N PHE A 81 -7.57 -7.57 7.58
CA PHE A 81 -8.90 -8.12 7.79
C PHE A 81 -9.18 -9.13 6.68
N ILE A 82 -9.31 -10.40 7.06
CA ILE A 82 -9.35 -11.52 6.12
C ILE A 82 -10.75 -12.11 6.12
N ASP A 83 -11.35 -12.19 4.95
CA ASP A 83 -12.66 -12.81 4.77
C ASP A 83 -12.48 -14.35 4.78
N ASP A 84 -12.71 -14.99 5.92
CA ASP A 84 -12.65 -16.46 6.03
C ASP A 84 -14.02 -17.08 5.67
N PHE A 85 -14.07 -17.70 4.49
CA PHE A 85 -15.20 -18.50 4.00
C PHE A 85 -15.00 -20.02 4.18
N GLY A 86 -13.90 -20.46 4.80
CA GLY A 86 -13.57 -21.87 5.02
C GLY A 86 -14.43 -22.57 6.07
N GLY A 87 -15.13 -21.81 6.92
CA GLY A 87 -16.04 -22.30 7.97
C GLY A 87 -17.51 -22.44 7.55
N VAL A 88 -18.35 -22.90 8.50
CA VAL A 88 -19.82 -23.00 8.32
C VAL A 88 -20.49 -21.61 8.34
N THR A 89 -19.83 -20.61 8.91
CA THR A 89 -20.28 -19.22 8.98
C THR A 89 -19.12 -18.32 8.60
N PRO A 90 -19.29 -17.40 7.63
CA PRO A 90 -18.24 -16.45 7.27
C PRO A 90 -17.78 -15.66 8.50
N SER A 91 -16.47 -15.48 8.63
CA SER A 91 -15.87 -14.72 9.72
C SER A 91 -14.81 -13.75 9.20
N ILE A 92 -14.49 -12.74 10.01
CA ILE A 92 -13.43 -11.78 9.71
C ILE A 92 -12.30 -12.00 10.70
N ASP A 93 -11.20 -12.55 10.20
CA ASP A 93 -9.98 -12.71 10.97
C ASP A 93 -9.12 -11.45 10.88
N GLN A 94 -8.45 -11.13 11.99
CA GLN A 94 -7.53 -9.99 12.07
C GLN A 94 -6.10 -10.49 12.26
N VAL A 95 -5.24 -10.20 11.31
CA VAL A 95 -3.85 -10.63 11.32
C VAL A 95 -2.94 -9.39 11.33
N PRO A 96 -2.15 -9.18 12.38
CA PRO A 96 -1.11 -8.17 12.38
C PRO A 96 -0.12 -8.43 11.23
N CYS A 97 0.29 -7.36 10.56
CA CYS A 97 1.21 -7.46 9.44
C CYS A 97 2.19 -6.27 9.41
N THR A 98 3.25 -6.42 8.63
CA THR A 98 4.17 -5.31 8.33
C THR A 98 4.03 -4.92 6.88
N PHE A 99 4.10 -3.62 6.61
CA PHE A 99 3.99 -3.04 5.28
C PHE A 99 5.25 -2.24 4.95
N ALA A 100 5.72 -2.34 3.71
CA ALA A 100 6.72 -1.45 3.15
C ALA A 100 6.41 -1.14 1.69
N PHE A 101 6.60 0.12 1.29
CA PHE A 101 6.46 0.57 -0.09
C PHE A 101 7.74 1.29 -0.52
N ASP A 102 8.55 0.60 -1.33
CA ASP A 102 9.76 1.18 -1.91
C ASP A 102 9.39 2.10 -3.07
N LEU A 103 9.50 3.41 -2.83
CA LEU A 103 9.14 4.42 -3.81
C LEU A 103 10.15 4.49 -4.95
N ASN A 104 11.37 3.98 -4.79
CA ASN A 104 12.38 3.95 -5.85
C ASN A 104 12.01 2.98 -6.96
N THR A 105 11.39 1.85 -6.60
CA THR A 105 11.07 0.75 -7.53
C THR A 105 9.57 0.64 -7.82
N GLY A 106 8.72 1.17 -6.94
CA GLY A 106 7.29 0.94 -6.99
C GLY A 106 6.89 -0.44 -6.45
N GLU A 107 7.77 -1.12 -5.71
CA GLU A 107 7.49 -2.42 -5.10
C GLU A 107 6.90 -2.29 -3.71
N VAL A 108 5.88 -3.10 -3.43
CA VAL A 108 5.24 -3.21 -2.13
C VAL A 108 5.53 -4.58 -1.55
N SER A 109 5.88 -4.59 -0.26
CA SER A 109 6.12 -5.79 0.55
C SER A 109 5.14 -5.83 1.71
N LEU A 110 4.47 -6.96 1.88
CA LEU A 110 3.55 -7.23 2.97
C LEU A 110 3.95 -8.55 3.64
N HIS A 111 4.12 -8.54 4.96
CA HIS A 111 4.45 -9.75 5.73
C HIS A 111 3.46 -9.98 6.85
N GLY A 112 2.97 -11.21 6.99
CA GLY A 112 1.99 -11.58 7.99
C GLY A 112 1.69 -13.08 7.95
N SER A 113 0.93 -13.57 8.93
CA SER A 113 0.49 -14.96 8.96
C SER A 113 -0.83 -15.13 8.20
N PHE A 114 -0.80 -14.88 6.89
CA PHE A 114 -1.99 -14.96 6.05
C PHE A 114 -2.43 -16.43 5.84
N PRO A 115 -3.72 -16.76 6.00
CA PRO A 115 -4.22 -18.10 5.74
C PRO A 115 -4.34 -18.34 4.23
N GLY A 116 -3.50 -19.23 3.69
CA GLY A 116 -3.50 -19.60 2.28
C GLY A 116 -2.33 -19.01 1.49
N PRO A 117 -2.19 -17.69 1.34
CA PRO A 117 -1.05 -17.06 0.67
C PRO A 117 0.29 -17.28 1.42
N PRO A 118 1.43 -17.07 0.73
CA PRO A 118 2.73 -16.97 1.40
C PRO A 118 2.76 -15.89 2.48
N SER A 119 3.56 -16.11 3.53
CA SER A 119 3.72 -15.14 4.63
C SER A 119 4.46 -13.86 4.24
N ALA A 120 5.06 -13.84 3.06
CA ALA A 120 5.74 -12.70 2.45
C ALA A 120 5.19 -12.51 1.04
N LEU A 121 4.55 -11.37 0.80
CA LEU A 121 3.95 -11.00 -0.47
C LEU A 121 4.70 -9.79 -1.03
N HIS A 122 5.15 -9.92 -2.27
CA HIS A 122 5.83 -8.87 -3.01
C HIS A 122 5.14 -8.63 -4.34
N PHE A 123 4.92 -7.36 -4.69
CA PHE A 123 4.29 -6.99 -5.95
C PHE A 123 4.62 -5.54 -6.34
N GLY A 124 4.81 -5.32 -7.64
CA GLY A 124 4.97 -3.99 -8.21
C GLY A 124 3.61 -3.32 -8.43
N VAL A 125 3.57 -1.99 -8.36
CA VAL A 125 2.33 -1.23 -8.58
C VAL A 125 2.46 -0.17 -9.66
N GLU A 126 1.33 0.12 -10.30
CA GLU A 126 1.15 1.17 -11.30
C GLU A 126 0.12 2.18 -10.81
N PHE A 127 0.33 3.45 -11.13
CA PHE A 127 -0.60 4.51 -10.74
C PHE A 127 -1.88 4.48 -11.58
N LEU A 128 -3.02 4.36 -10.91
CA LEU A 128 -4.34 4.37 -11.54
C LEU A 128 -4.87 5.79 -11.70
N THR A 129 -5.05 6.49 -10.56
CA THR A 129 -5.69 7.81 -10.50
C THR A 129 -5.44 8.49 -9.15
N SER A 130 -5.78 9.77 -9.05
CA SER A 130 -5.82 10.52 -7.79
C SER A 130 -7.06 11.38 -7.72
N PHE A 131 -7.55 11.64 -6.52
CA PHE A 131 -8.68 12.52 -6.26
C PHE A 131 -8.52 13.25 -4.93
N GLN A 132 -9.19 14.40 -4.80
CA GLN A 132 -9.26 15.12 -3.55
C GLN A 132 -10.43 14.61 -2.72
N GLY A 133 -10.16 14.21 -1.48
CA GLY A 133 -11.16 13.99 -0.45
C GLY A 133 -11.29 15.23 0.45
N ASN A 134 -12.19 15.14 1.44
CA ASN A 134 -12.33 16.20 2.44
C ASN A 134 -11.05 16.38 3.27
N ASP A 135 -10.35 15.28 3.54
CA ASP A 135 -9.21 15.23 4.45
C ASP A 135 -7.86 15.08 3.71
N GLY A 136 -7.80 15.48 2.43
CA GLY A 136 -6.55 15.53 1.67
C GLY A 136 -6.56 14.78 0.33
N LYS A 137 -5.36 14.52 -0.19
CA LYS A 137 -5.16 13.94 -1.52
C LYS A 137 -5.11 12.42 -1.44
N ASN A 138 -5.89 11.75 -2.27
CA ASN A 138 -5.91 10.29 -2.35
C ASN A 138 -5.27 9.84 -3.66
N MET A 139 -4.46 8.79 -3.60
CA MET A 139 -3.75 8.22 -4.74
C MET A 139 -4.00 6.71 -4.79
N LEU A 140 -4.44 6.23 -5.95
CA LEU A 140 -4.75 4.82 -6.16
C LEU A 140 -3.71 4.19 -7.06
N PHE A 141 -3.24 3.03 -6.64
CA PHE A 141 -2.32 2.18 -7.37
C PHE A 141 -2.93 0.79 -7.52
N TYR A 142 -2.55 0.07 -8.56
CA TYR A 142 -2.95 -1.32 -8.76
C TYR A 142 -1.74 -2.17 -9.14
N SER A 143 -1.82 -3.47 -8.86
CA SER A 143 -0.86 -4.45 -9.35
C SER A 143 -1.53 -5.39 -10.33
N GLY A 144 -1.05 -5.39 -11.57
CA GLY A 144 -1.43 -6.39 -12.58
C GLY A 144 -0.60 -7.68 -12.50
N THR A 145 0.50 -7.68 -11.74
CA THR A 145 1.42 -8.81 -11.59
C THR A 145 1.95 -8.89 -10.16
N SER A 146 1.67 -10.00 -9.48
CA SER A 146 2.10 -10.27 -8.11
C SER A 146 2.76 -11.64 -8.00
N SER A 147 3.53 -11.82 -6.92
CA SER A 147 4.21 -13.09 -6.61
C SER A 147 3.26 -14.28 -6.38
N ASP A 148 2.00 -14.01 -6.00
CA ASP A 148 0.99 -15.01 -5.72
C ASP A 148 -0.15 -15.05 -6.75
N HIS A 149 0.01 -14.35 -7.88
CA HIS A 149 -0.97 -14.24 -8.97
C HIS A 149 -2.32 -13.60 -8.58
N ALA A 150 -2.42 -12.95 -7.43
CA ALA A 150 -3.58 -12.15 -7.03
C ALA A 150 -3.50 -10.71 -7.56
N GLY A 151 -4.65 -10.04 -7.67
CA GLY A 151 -4.73 -8.61 -7.94
C GLY A 151 -4.64 -7.81 -6.64
N TYR A 152 -3.93 -6.68 -6.69
CA TYR A 152 -3.81 -5.75 -5.56
C TYR A 152 -4.26 -4.35 -5.96
N ILE A 153 -4.93 -3.67 -5.05
CA ILE A 153 -5.24 -2.24 -5.16
C ILE A 153 -4.77 -1.57 -3.87
N ILE A 154 -4.03 -0.48 -3.99
CA ILE A 154 -3.60 0.33 -2.85
C ILE A 154 -4.18 1.72 -3.00
N ALA A 155 -4.91 2.16 -1.98
CA ALA A 155 -5.26 3.55 -1.81
C ALA A 155 -4.37 4.16 -0.73
N VAL A 156 -3.67 5.22 -1.09
CA VAL A 156 -2.81 6.00 -0.20
C VAL A 156 -3.45 7.37 0.00
N GLN A 157 -3.71 7.72 1.26
CA GLN A 157 -4.26 9.01 1.66
C GLN A 157 -3.14 9.88 2.20
N LEU A 158 -2.99 11.06 1.62
CA LEU A 158 -2.07 12.11 2.05
C LEU A 158 -2.85 13.09 2.92
N VAL A 159 -2.72 12.93 4.24
CA VAL A 159 -3.48 13.68 5.23
C VAL A 159 -2.81 15.03 5.41
N ALA A 160 -3.42 16.10 4.92
CA ALA A 160 -2.92 17.45 5.22
C ALA A 160 -3.31 17.83 6.65
N ALA A 161 -2.44 18.55 7.36
CA ALA A 161 -2.75 19.11 8.67
C ALA A 161 -4.12 19.83 8.63
N SER A 162 -4.96 19.49 9.60
CA SER A 162 -6.29 20.09 9.78
C SER A 162 -6.26 21.45 10.47
#